data_AF-A0A7Z9IL46-F1
#
_entry.id   AF-A0A7Z9IL46-F1
#
_cell.length_a   1.000
_cell.length_b   1.000
_cell.length_c   1.000
_cell.angle_alpha   90.00
_cell.angle_beta   90.00
_cell.angle_gamma   90.00
#
_symmetry.space_group_name_H-M   'P 1'
#
loop_
_entity.id
_entity.type
_entity.pdbx_description
1 polymer ?
#
loop_
_entity_poly.entity_id
_entity_poly.type
_entity_poly.pdbx_seq_one_letter_code
_entity_poly.pdbx_strand_id
1 'polypeptide(L)'
;MTGTENRRLLAHLMRRAGFGATSSELDELSKISYEKVVDTLLDPPDRSWMGAHLIRRFHHEQSGMMSAFGPSEYWLYQMVTTKAPLVEKMTLFWHGIFATGYPKVIHGKVLSNQIAMFRRHGL
;
A
#
# COMPACT_ATOMS: atom_id res chain seq x y z
N MET A 1 -5.16 25.37 -15.49
CA MET A 1 -6.18 24.33 -15.20
C MET A 1 -7.23 24.92 -14.30
N THR A 2 -8.51 24.73 -14.60
CA THR A 2 -9.58 25.13 -13.67
C THR A 2 -9.55 24.23 -12.43
N GLY A 3 -9.99 24.71 -11.26
CA GLY A 3 -9.94 23.92 -10.00
C GLY A 3 -10.68 22.57 -10.11
N THR A 4 -11.77 22.53 -10.89
CA THR A 4 -12.58 21.32 -11.15
C THR A 4 -11.82 20.29 -12.00
N GLU A 5 -11.06 20.73 -13.00
CA GLU A 5 -10.24 19.83 -13.83
C GLU A 5 -9.10 19.21 -13.01
N ASN A 6 -8.41 20.02 -12.19
CA ASN A 6 -7.35 19.52 -11.32
C ASN A 6 -7.88 18.45 -10.35
N ARG A 7 -9.04 18.70 -9.74
CA ARG A 7 -9.70 17.72 -8.87
C ARG A 7 -10.02 16.40 -9.58
N ARG A 8 -10.48 16.44 -10.84
CA ARG A 8 -10.75 15.24 -11.65
C ARG A 8 -9.47 14.46 -11.95
N LEU A 9 -8.37 15.15 -12.27
CA LEU A 9 -7.07 14.53 -12.53
C LEU A 9 -6.49 13.89 -11.26
N LEU A 10 -6.55 14.58 -10.12
CA LEU A 10 -6.13 14.03 -8.83
C LEU A 10 -6.97 12.80 -8.44
N ALA A 11 -8.28 12.84 -8.66
CA ALA A 11 -9.14 11.68 -8.40
C ALA A 11 -8.75 10.48 -9.28
N HIS A 12 -8.43 10.71 -10.56
CA HIS A 12 -7.93 9.66 -11.44
C HIS A 12 -6.59 9.11 -10.97
N LEU A 13 -5.65 10.00 -10.63
CA LEU A 13 -4.33 9.65 -10.09
C LEU A 13 -4.48 8.78 -8.85
N MET A 14 -5.28 9.17 -7.85
CA MET A 14 -5.41 8.42 -6.59
C MET A 14 -6.03 7.03 -6.79
N ARG A 15 -6.91 6.84 -7.78
CA ARG A 15 -7.41 5.49 -8.15
C ARG A 15 -6.34 4.63 -8.80
N ARG A 16 -5.38 5.23 -9.50
CA ARG A 16 -4.30 4.52 -10.23
C ARG A 16 -3.04 4.32 -9.39
N ALA A 17 -2.62 5.32 -8.62
CA ALA A 17 -1.43 5.31 -7.78
C ALA A 17 -1.69 4.88 -6.33
N GLY A 18 -2.94 4.80 -5.89
CA GLY A 18 -3.31 4.29 -4.57
C GLY A 18 -4.55 3.41 -4.60
N PHE A 19 -5.20 3.23 -3.45
CA PHE A 19 -6.47 2.49 -3.34
C PHE A 19 -7.70 3.38 -3.50
N GLY A 20 -7.52 4.58 -4.06
CA GLY A 20 -8.51 5.66 -4.08
C GLY A 20 -8.22 6.72 -3.02
N ALA A 21 -9.05 7.76 -3.03
CA ALA A 21 -9.07 8.81 -2.03
C ALA A 21 -10.51 9.22 -1.79
N THR A 22 -10.81 9.61 -0.55
CA THR A 22 -12.10 10.17 -0.15
C THR A 22 -12.31 11.57 -0.74
N SER A 23 -13.55 12.05 -0.72
CA SER A 23 -13.86 13.39 -1.25
C SER A 23 -13.06 14.49 -0.53
N SER A 24 -12.93 14.38 0.78
CA SER A 24 -12.21 15.33 1.64
C SER A 24 -10.70 15.29 1.38
N GLU A 25 -10.09 14.10 1.24
CA GLU A 25 -8.67 13.98 0.87
C GLU A 25 -8.41 14.62 -0.49
N LEU A 26 -9.31 14.45 -1.46
CA LEU A 26 -9.20 15.11 -2.75
C LEU A 26 -9.33 16.64 -2.64
N ASP A 27 -10.15 17.15 -1.71
CA ASP A 27 -10.26 18.59 -1.47
C ASP A 27 -8.95 19.14 -0.89
N GLU A 28 -8.31 18.43 0.04
CA GLU A 28 -7.01 18.81 0.58
C GLU A 28 -5.89 18.73 -0.47
N LEU A 29 -5.83 17.64 -1.25
CA LEU A 29 -4.86 17.48 -2.33
C LEU A 29 -5.02 18.54 -3.42
N SER A 30 -6.24 19.02 -3.67
CA SER A 30 -6.49 20.07 -4.66
C SER A 30 -5.86 21.43 -4.32
N LYS A 31 -5.49 21.63 -3.04
CA LYS A 31 -4.76 22.82 -2.58
C LYS A 31 -3.26 22.75 -2.88
N ILE A 32 -2.76 21.57 -3.25
CA ILE A 32 -1.36 21.31 -3.58
C ILE A 32 -1.24 21.24 -5.12
N SER A 33 -0.10 21.64 -5.67
CA SER A 33 0.16 21.44 -7.10
C SER A 33 0.20 19.95 -7.45
N TYR A 34 -0.27 19.60 -8.64
CA TYR A 34 -0.36 18.21 -9.10
C TYR A 34 1.01 17.53 -9.06
N GLU A 35 2.05 18.23 -9.51
CA GLU A 35 3.43 17.76 -9.57
C GLU A 35 3.95 17.40 -8.17
N LYS A 36 3.67 18.26 -7.18
CA LYS A 36 4.08 18.00 -5.80
C LYS A 36 3.34 16.82 -5.18
N VAL A 37 2.08 16.58 -5.57
CA VAL A 37 1.35 15.36 -5.17
C VAL A 37 2.01 14.12 -5.78
N VAL A 38 2.39 14.17 -7.06
CA VAL A 38 3.12 13.08 -7.73
C VAL A 38 4.45 12.80 -7.05
N ASP A 39 5.25 13.84 -6.77
CA ASP A 39 6.54 13.71 -6.08
C ASP A 39 6.35 13.06 -4.70
N THR A 40 5.32 13.47 -3.95
CA THR A 40 5.00 12.90 -2.63
C THR A 40 4.56 11.43 -2.72
N LEU A 41 3.94 11.02 -3.83
CA LEU A 41 3.58 9.61 -4.03
C LEU A 41 4.81 8.75 -4.36
N LEU A 42 5.74 9.28 -5.17
CA LEU A 42 6.97 8.60 -5.57
C LEU A 42 7.98 8.50 -4.42
N ASP A 43 8.17 9.59 -3.67
CA ASP A 43 9.01 9.63 -2.47
C ASP A 43 8.21 10.10 -1.24
N PRO A 44 7.44 9.18 -0.62
CA PRO A 44 6.59 9.51 0.51
C PRO A 44 7.42 9.85 1.75
N PRO A 45 7.23 11.04 2.34
CA PRO A 45 7.97 11.48 3.53
C PRO A 45 7.60 10.65 4.78
N ASP A 46 6.41 10.04 4.76
CA ASP A 46 5.91 9.20 5.84
C ASP A 46 5.42 7.86 5.26
N ARG A 47 6.12 6.79 5.63
CA ARG A 47 5.79 5.39 5.27
C ARG A 47 5.17 4.63 6.45
N SER A 48 4.74 5.35 7.48
CA SER A 48 4.07 4.76 8.62
C SER A 48 2.73 4.17 8.23
N TRP A 49 2.33 3.17 9.01
CA TRP A 49 1.03 2.53 8.99
C TRP A 49 0.68 2.19 10.44
N MET A 50 -0.48 1.58 10.70
CA MET A 50 -0.96 1.26 12.05
C MET A 50 0.09 0.58 12.96
N GLY A 51 1.03 -0.17 12.37
CA GLY A 51 2.18 -0.74 13.04
C GLY A 51 1.98 -2.21 13.42
N ALA A 52 3.06 -2.99 13.27
CA ALA A 52 3.02 -4.43 13.47
C ALA A 52 2.64 -4.85 14.89
N HIS A 53 2.92 -4.00 15.89
CA HIS A 53 2.66 -4.29 17.29
C HIS A 53 1.16 -4.37 17.60
N LEU A 54 0.33 -3.51 16.99
CA LEU A 54 -1.13 -3.56 17.16
C LEU A 54 -1.71 -4.85 16.57
N ILE A 55 -1.32 -5.17 15.33
CA ILE A 55 -1.77 -6.41 14.69
C ILE A 55 -1.36 -7.63 15.53
N ARG A 56 -0.08 -7.74 15.88
CA ARG A 56 0.43 -8.93 16.59
C ARG A 56 -0.17 -9.11 17.98
N ARG A 57 -0.61 -8.01 18.60
CA ARG A 57 -1.29 -8.04 19.91
C ARG A 57 -2.70 -8.60 19.82
N PHE A 58 -3.48 -8.17 18.82
CA PHE A 58 -4.90 -8.54 18.69
C PHE A 58 -5.15 -9.72 17.75
N HIS A 59 -4.21 -10.04 16.87
CA HIS A 59 -4.28 -11.11 15.88
C HIS A 59 -3.02 -11.98 15.97
N HIS A 60 -2.98 -12.88 16.95
CA HIS A 60 -1.84 -13.77 17.20
C HIS A 60 -1.48 -14.65 15.98
N GLU A 61 -2.47 -15.10 15.20
CA GLU A 61 -2.24 -15.86 13.97
C GLU A 61 -1.43 -15.08 12.91
N GLN A 62 -1.65 -13.77 12.82
CA GLN A 62 -0.95 -12.87 11.89
C GLN A 62 0.49 -12.59 12.35
N SER A 63 0.79 -12.80 13.64
CA SER A 63 2.15 -12.77 14.17
C SER A 63 2.94 -14.03 13.80
N GLY A 64 2.31 -15.20 13.94
CA GLY A 64 2.92 -16.49 13.64
C GLY A 64 3.15 -16.72 12.15
N MET A 65 2.29 -16.18 11.28
CA MET A 65 2.36 -16.38 9.82
C MET A 65 2.34 -17.86 9.40
N MET A 66 1.83 -18.74 10.28
CA MET A 66 1.70 -20.18 10.04
C MET A 66 0.41 -20.56 9.29
N SER A 67 -0.65 -19.77 9.46
CA SER A 67 -1.90 -19.95 8.72
C SER A 67 -1.75 -19.48 7.27
N ALA A 68 -2.54 -20.08 6.36
CA ALA A 68 -2.59 -19.73 4.95
C ALA A 68 -2.99 -18.27 4.70
N PHE A 69 -3.79 -17.69 5.59
CA PHE A 69 -4.32 -16.33 5.43
C PHE A 69 -3.60 -15.28 6.28
N GLY A 70 -2.91 -15.69 7.35
CA GLY A 70 -2.25 -14.77 8.29
C GLY A 70 -1.32 -13.75 7.62
N PRO A 71 -0.42 -14.14 6.69
CA PRO A 71 0.45 -13.21 5.97
C PRO A 71 -0.31 -12.21 5.09
N SER A 72 -1.34 -12.67 4.38
CA SER A 72 -2.15 -11.80 3.52
C SER A 72 -3.01 -10.82 4.32
N GLU A 73 -3.57 -11.25 5.45
CA GLU A 73 -4.33 -10.39 6.35
C GLU A 73 -3.44 -9.33 7.00
N TYR A 74 -2.24 -9.72 7.45
CA TYR A 74 -1.23 -8.80 7.97
C TYR A 74 -0.90 -7.70 6.95
N TRP A 75 -0.67 -8.10 5.69
CA TRP A 75 -0.38 -7.14 4.63
C TRP A 75 -1.58 -6.26 4.30
N LEU A 76 -2.80 -6.80 4.33
CA LEU A 76 -4.03 -6.04 4.09
C LEU A 76 -4.18 -4.88 5.09
N TYR A 77 -3.95 -5.10 6.39
CA TYR A 77 -3.96 -4.02 7.36
C TYR A 77 -2.93 -2.93 7.04
N GLN A 78 -1.73 -3.32 6.59
CA GLN A 78 -0.72 -2.36 6.15
C GLN A 78 -1.19 -1.59 4.90
N MET A 79 -1.77 -2.25 3.90
CA MET A 79 -2.30 -1.59 2.70
C MET A 79 -3.41 -0.58 2.99
N VAL A 80 -4.29 -0.88 3.96
CA VAL A 80 -5.42 -0.01 4.33
C VAL A 80 -4.98 1.19 5.18
N THR A 81 -3.92 1.06 5.97
CA THR A 81 -3.54 2.08 6.97
C THR A 81 -2.23 2.82 6.66
N THR A 82 -1.56 2.45 5.59
CA THR A 82 -0.32 3.11 5.16
C THR A 82 -0.57 4.54 4.71
N LYS A 83 0.39 5.41 5.00
CA LYS A 83 0.48 6.75 4.40
C LYS A 83 1.24 6.77 3.06
N ALA A 84 1.77 5.63 2.63
CA ALA A 84 2.50 5.44 1.38
C ALA A 84 1.78 4.43 0.45
N PRO A 85 0.58 4.76 -0.08
CA PRO A 85 -0.25 3.80 -0.82
C PRO A 85 0.38 3.34 -2.13
N LEU A 86 1.18 4.19 -2.80
CA LEU A 86 1.85 3.81 -4.04
C LEU A 86 2.89 2.69 -3.81
N VAL A 87 3.62 2.74 -2.70
CA VAL A 87 4.61 1.71 -2.33
C VAL A 87 3.94 0.35 -2.21
N GLU A 88 2.81 0.29 -1.48
CA GLU A 88 2.08 -0.97 -1.33
C GLU A 88 1.40 -1.40 -2.63
N LYS A 89 0.91 -0.47 -3.45
CA LYS A 89 0.30 -0.79 -4.73
C LYS A 89 1.29 -1.35 -5.74
N MET A 90 2.50 -0.79 -5.81
CA MET A 90 3.59 -1.32 -6.63
C MET A 90 4.06 -2.68 -6.12
N THR A 91 4.12 -2.86 -4.80
CA THR A 91 4.40 -4.15 -4.18
C THR A 91 3.37 -5.21 -4.57
N LEU A 92 2.07 -4.85 -4.60
CA LEU A 92 0.99 -5.72 -5.05
C LEU A 92 1.09 -6.05 -6.54
N PHE A 93 1.42 -5.07 -7.38
CA PHE A 93 1.67 -5.28 -8.80
C PHE A 93 2.78 -6.31 -9.03
N TRP A 94 3.94 -6.15 -8.40
CA TRP A 94 5.05 -7.10 -8.54
C TRP A 94 4.69 -8.47 -8.00
N HIS A 95 4.00 -8.55 -6.84
CA HIS A 95 3.54 -9.82 -6.30
C HIS A 95 2.60 -10.57 -7.26
N GLY A 96 1.78 -9.85 -8.04
CA GLY A 96 0.91 -10.44 -9.05
C GLY A 96 1.62 -10.91 -10.33
N ILE A 97 2.83 -10.43 -10.62
CA ILE A 97 3.61 -10.83 -11.80
C ILE A 97 4.39 -12.12 -11.53
N PHE A 98 5.00 -12.25 -10.36
CA PHE A 98 5.80 -13.43 -10.03
C PHE A 98 4.89 -14.60 -9.63
N ALA A 99 5.20 -15.80 -10.15
CA ALA A 99 4.43 -17.03 -9.91
C ALA A 99 4.63 -17.62 -8.49
N THR A 100 4.67 -16.77 -7.47
CA THR A 100 4.85 -17.11 -6.06
C THR A 100 3.53 -16.93 -5.32
N GLY A 101 3.05 -17.97 -4.64
CA GLY A 101 1.85 -17.89 -3.83
C GLY A 101 1.80 -18.99 -2.78
N TYR A 102 0.94 -18.82 -1.78
CA TYR A 102 0.87 -19.72 -0.62
C TYR A 102 0.73 -21.21 -0.99
N PRO A 103 -0.10 -21.63 -1.97
CA PRO A 103 -0.20 -23.04 -2.34
C PRO A 103 1.09 -23.66 -2.88
N LYS A 104 2.06 -22.84 -3.30
CA LYS A 104 3.32 -23.26 -3.92
C LYS A 104 4.48 -23.14 -2.93
N VAL A 105 4.40 -22.16 -2.03
CA VAL A 105 5.39 -21.88 -0.99
C VAL A 105 4.62 -21.79 0.32
N ILE A 106 4.39 -22.96 0.95
CA ILE A 106 3.56 -23.16 2.16
C ILE A 106 4.31 -22.65 3.41
N HIS A 107 4.84 -21.44 3.31
CA HIS A 107 5.54 -20.76 4.38
C HIS A 107 5.33 -19.26 4.25
N GLY A 108 4.43 -18.72 5.08
CA GLY A 108 4.03 -17.31 5.06
C GLY A 108 5.17 -16.33 5.28
N LYS A 109 6.21 -16.75 6.01
CA LYS A 109 7.41 -15.93 6.26
C LYS A 109 8.18 -15.61 4.98
N VAL A 110 8.34 -16.58 4.08
CA VAL A 110 9.08 -16.39 2.83
C VAL A 110 8.34 -15.41 1.91
N LEU A 111 7.02 -15.56 1.79
CA LEU A 111 6.18 -14.61 1.05
C LEU A 111 6.21 -13.20 1.66
N SER A 112 6.17 -13.10 2.99
CA SER A 112 6.28 -11.80 3.69
C SER A 112 7.64 -11.13 3.45
N ASN A 113 8.73 -11.92 3.40
CA ASN A 113 10.05 -11.41 3.06
C ASN A 113 10.12 -10.93 1.61
N GLN A 114 9.46 -11.64 0.68
CA GLN A 114 9.37 -11.22 -0.73
C GLN A 114 8.60 -9.90 -0.88
N ILE A 115 7.45 -9.76 -0.21
CA ILE A 115 6.69 -8.51 -0.15
C ILE A 115 7.56 -7.38 0.42
N ALA A 116 8.32 -7.65 1.49
CA ALA A 116 9.24 -6.66 2.05
C ALA A 116 10.38 -6.29 1.09
N MET A 117 10.85 -7.22 0.26
CA MET A 117 11.84 -6.96 -0.78
C MET A 117 11.25 -6.06 -1.87
N PHE A 118 10.05 -6.37 -2.38
CA PHE A 118 9.36 -5.52 -3.36
C PHE A 118 9.10 -4.11 -2.84
N ARG A 119 8.76 -3.91 -1.56
CA ARG A 119 8.64 -2.55 -1.00
C ARG A 119 9.93 -1.74 -1.03
N ARG A 120 11.08 -2.40 -0.92
CA ARG A 120 12.39 -1.73 -0.89
C ARG A 120 12.95 -1.45 -2.28
N HIS A 121 12.56 -2.23 -3.28
CA HIS A 121 13.22 -2.25 -4.59
C HIS A 121 12.26 -2.22 -5.79
N GLY A 122 10.95 -2.16 -5.56
CA GLY A 122 9.92 -2.23 -6.60
C GLY A 122 9.46 -0.88 -7.16
N LEU A 123 9.98 0.21 -6.62
CA LEU A 123 9.86 1.60 -7.08
C LEU A 123 11.27 2.11 -7.37
#